data_AF-A0A820MXJ3-F1
#
_entry.id   AF-A0A820MXJ3-F1
#
_cell.length_a   1.000
_cell.length_b   1.000
_cell.length_c   1.000
_cell.angle_alpha   90.00
_cell.angle_beta   90.00
_cell.angle_gamma   90.00
#
_symmetry.space_group_name_H-M   'P 1'
#
loop_
_entity.id
_entity.type
_entity.pdbx_description
1 polymer ?
#
loop_
_entity_poly.entity_id
_entity_poly.type
_entity_poly.pdbx_seq_one_letter_code
_entity_poly.pdbx_strand_id
1 'polypeptide(L)'
;RLSHTIRNDLGVSIPFNLLFQPNMTLQRLADFIKNPSQIIDSSESIVPRLLKDAELELNITIEQCRNITNTPTMVFLTGATGYVGGFLLARMLKVYPTDCKFVCLVRCKPLMDPIDRIRQNMLFLQIWNEDFRKRIVALRGDLAENHFGLDNQAYEDLAKKTNIIFHCGAIVNFILPYNLLYNANVCGTREVI
;
A
#
# COMPACT_ATOMS: atom_id res chain seq x y z
N ARG A 1 2.74 14.07 23.61
CA ARG A 1 2.86 14.22 25.08
C ARG A 1 4.30 13.99 25.54
N LEU A 2 4.90 12.82 25.32
CA LEU A 2 6.28 12.54 25.75
C LEU A 2 7.35 13.53 25.22
N SER A 3 7.39 13.80 23.91
CA SER A 3 8.35 14.77 23.32
C SER A 3 8.20 16.19 23.86
N HIS A 4 6.97 16.60 24.15
CA HIS A 4 6.66 17.90 24.74
C HIS A 4 7.09 17.97 26.21
N THR A 5 6.86 16.90 26.98
CA THR A 5 7.31 16.79 28.37
C THR A 5 8.84 16.81 28.46
N ILE A 6 9.53 16.05 27.60
CA ILE A 6 11.00 16.05 27.56
C ILE A 6 11.55 17.45 27.21
N ARG A 7 10.93 18.16 26.27
CA ARG A 7 11.34 19.52 25.93
C ARG A 7 11.16 20.48 27.11
N ASN A 8 10.04 20.39 27.81
CA ASN A 8 9.72 21.29 28.92
C ASN A 8 10.59 21.01 30.16
N ASP A 9 10.80 19.75 30.49
CA ASP A 9 11.43 19.36 31.76
C ASP A 9 12.95 19.24 31.63
N LEU A 10 13.46 18.92 30.44
CA LEU A 10 14.88 18.64 30.19
C LEU A 10 15.53 19.59 29.18
N GLY A 11 14.77 20.49 28.54
CA GLY A 11 15.30 21.45 27.56
C GLY A 11 15.77 20.83 26.24
N VAL A 12 15.61 19.51 26.06
CA VAL A 12 16.07 18.77 24.87
C VAL A 12 14.91 18.61 23.89
N SER A 13 15.13 19.00 22.62
CA SER A 13 14.18 18.75 21.55
C SER A 13 14.48 17.42 20.87
N ILE A 14 13.57 16.45 21.03
CA ILE A 14 13.70 15.14 20.38
C ILE A 14 12.91 15.15 19.05
N PRO A 15 13.59 14.91 17.90
CA PRO A 15 12.91 14.72 16.63
C PRO A 15 11.87 13.60 16.72
N PHE A 16 10.67 13.85 16.20
CA PHE A 16 9.55 12.92 16.36
C PHE A 16 9.84 11.54 15.73
N ASN A 17 10.52 11.51 14.59
CA ASN A 17 10.94 10.28 13.91
C ASN A 17 11.87 9.38 14.74
N LEU A 18 12.66 9.95 15.65
CA LEU A 18 13.57 9.20 16.52
C LEU A 18 12.79 8.26 17.45
N LEU A 19 11.68 8.74 18.00
CA LEU A 19 10.85 7.99 18.97
C LEU A 19 10.21 6.72 18.39
N PHE A 20 10.05 6.66 17.07
CA PHE A 20 9.39 5.55 16.37
C PHE A 20 10.36 4.67 15.59
N GLN A 21 11.67 4.82 15.82
CA GLN A 21 12.64 3.89 15.27
C GLN A 21 12.46 2.50 15.91
N PRO A 22 12.59 1.41 15.15
CA PRO A 22 12.33 0.05 15.65
C PRO A 22 13.27 -0.36 16.80
N ASN A 23 14.41 0.31 16.89
CA ASN A 23 15.48 0.05 17.84
C ASN A 23 15.53 1.10 18.96
N MET A 24 14.49 1.95 19.10
CA MET A 24 14.35 2.93 20.17
C MET A 24 14.05 2.23 21.49
N THR A 25 14.87 2.48 22.51
CA THR A 25 14.72 1.97 23.87
C THR A 25 14.84 3.11 24.87
N LEU A 26 14.42 2.90 26.12
CA LEU A 26 14.61 3.89 27.19
C LEU A 26 16.09 4.25 27.35
N GLN A 27 16.99 3.28 27.22
CA GLN A 27 18.44 3.48 27.25
C GLN A 27 18.88 4.43 26.14
N ARG A 28 18.50 4.17 24.87
CA ARG A 28 18.88 5.04 23.75
C ARG A 28 18.26 6.43 23.82
N LEU A 29 17.05 6.52 24.36
CA LEU A 29 16.40 7.80 24.64
C LEU A 29 17.19 8.59 25.69
N ALA A 30 17.63 7.93 26.77
CA ALA A 30 18.44 8.56 27.81
C ALA A 30 19.82 8.98 27.27
N ASP A 31 20.44 8.15 26.42
CA ASP A 31 21.71 8.47 25.77
C ASP A 31 21.56 9.66 24.82
N PHE A 32 20.44 9.78 24.09
CA PHE A 32 20.11 10.94 23.25
C PHE A 32 19.98 12.22 24.07
N ILE A 33 19.28 12.15 25.20
CA ILE A 33 19.09 13.29 26.09
C ILE A 33 20.44 13.78 26.65
N LYS A 34 21.34 12.85 26.99
CA LYS A 34 22.68 13.17 27.51
C LYS A 34 23.60 13.73 26.43
N ASN A 35 23.55 13.21 25.21
CA ASN A 35 24.44 13.59 24.10
C ASN A 35 23.65 13.81 22.79
N PRO A 36 22.95 14.95 22.64
CA PRO A 36 22.07 15.19 21.49
C PRO A 36 22.81 15.19 20.14
N SER A 37 24.06 15.64 20.14
CA SER A 37 24.88 15.84 18.93
C SER A 37 25.42 14.53 18.34
N GLN A 38 25.56 13.47 19.14
CA GLN A 38 26.18 12.21 18.68
C GLN A 38 25.23 11.28 17.94
N ILE A 39 23.91 11.38 18.19
CA ILE A 39 22.97 10.40 17.66
C ILE A 39 22.39 10.83 16.31
N ILE A 40 22.33 12.14 16.03
CA ILE A 40 21.87 12.67 14.74
C ILE A 40 22.77 12.18 13.58
N ASP A 41 24.06 11.95 13.84
CA ASP A 41 25.04 11.42 12.87
C ASP A 41 25.06 9.89 12.77
N SER A 42 24.46 9.18 13.73
CA SER A 42 24.49 7.71 13.79
C SER A 42 23.35 7.02 13.02
N SER A 43 22.35 7.77 12.58
CA SER A 43 21.36 7.25 11.64
C SER A 43 21.90 7.43 10.22
N GLU A 44 22.33 6.32 9.62
CA GLU A 44 22.64 6.25 8.19
C GLU A 44 21.52 6.98 7.41
N SER A 45 21.89 8.00 6.62
CA SER A 45 20.91 8.75 5.84
C SER A 45 20.13 7.78 4.97
N ILE A 46 18.80 7.85 5.03
CA ILE A 46 17.95 6.97 4.23
C ILE A 46 17.88 7.39 2.75
N VAL A 47 18.31 8.61 2.44
CA VAL A 47 18.21 9.21 1.11
C VAL A 47 18.87 8.37 0.02
N PRO A 48 20.11 7.84 0.18
CA PRO A 48 20.73 6.99 -0.84
C PRO A 48 19.91 5.74 -1.13
N ARG A 49 19.30 5.14 -0.08
CA ARG A 49 18.41 3.99 -0.25
C ARG A 49 17.14 4.38 -1.01
N LEU A 50 16.50 5.50 -0.68
CA LEU A 50 15.30 5.96 -1.38
C LEU A 50 15.58 6.21 -2.87
N LEU A 51 16.72 6.83 -3.20
CA LEU A 51 17.15 7.05 -4.57
C LEU A 51 17.36 5.73 -5.31
N LYS A 52 18.08 4.78 -4.68
CA LYS A 52 18.27 3.44 -5.23
C LYS A 52 16.96 2.68 -5.42
N ASP A 53 16.05 2.74 -4.46
CA ASP A 53 14.77 2.04 -4.52
C ASP A 53 13.79 2.68 -5.52
N ALA A 54 13.97 3.97 -5.83
CA ALA A 54 13.24 4.69 -6.89
C ALA A 54 13.74 4.35 -8.30
N GLU A 55 14.99 3.92 -8.43
CA GLU A 55 15.53 3.33 -9.65
C GLU A 55 14.98 1.91 -9.79
N LEU A 56 14.08 1.72 -10.76
CA LEU A 56 13.50 0.42 -11.03
C LEU A 56 14.34 -0.30 -12.10
N GLU A 57 15.20 -1.22 -11.67
CA GLU A 57 15.82 -2.20 -12.57
C GLU A 57 14.78 -3.28 -12.92
N LEU A 58 13.93 -2.97 -13.91
CA LEU A 58 12.98 -3.93 -14.45
C LEU A 58 13.73 -4.91 -15.35
N ASN A 59 14.16 -6.03 -14.77
CA ASN A 59 14.64 -7.21 -15.52
C ASN A 59 13.45 -7.97 -16.14
N ILE A 60 12.58 -7.25 -16.87
CA ILE A 60 11.40 -7.82 -17.51
C ILE A 60 11.76 -8.12 -18.96
N THR A 61 11.58 -9.38 -19.35
CA THR A 61 11.62 -9.77 -20.75
C THR A 61 10.22 -9.62 -21.33
N ILE A 62 10.04 -8.68 -22.25
CA ILE A 62 8.78 -8.52 -22.97
C ILE A 62 8.74 -9.56 -24.08
N GLU A 63 8.15 -10.72 -23.79
CA GLU A 63 8.01 -11.78 -24.80
C GLU A 63 6.90 -11.48 -25.81
N GLN A 64 5.78 -10.91 -25.35
CA GLN A 64 4.61 -10.60 -26.18
C GLN A 64 3.85 -9.36 -25.70
N CYS A 65 3.67 -8.38 -26.59
CA CYS A 65 2.74 -7.29 -26.39
C CYS A 65 1.34 -7.70 -26.87
N ARG A 66 0.33 -7.65 -25.99
CA ARG A 66 -1.06 -7.85 -26.39
C ARG A 66 -1.65 -6.55 -26.89
N ASN A 67 -2.36 -6.61 -28.01
CA ASN A 67 -3.27 -5.54 -28.42
C ASN A 67 -4.46 -5.55 -27.47
N ILE A 68 -4.43 -4.66 -26.48
CA ILE A 68 -5.57 -4.46 -25.59
C ILE A 68 -6.69 -3.84 -26.44
N THR A 69 -7.84 -4.51 -26.50
CA THR A 69 -9.03 -4.00 -27.19
C THR A 69 -9.42 -2.64 -26.61
N ASN A 70 -10.02 -1.75 -27.43
CA ASN A 70 -10.48 -0.44 -26.96
C ASN A 70 -11.45 -0.51 -25.77
N THR A 71 -12.11 -1.66 -25.56
CA THR A 71 -12.99 -1.92 -24.41
C THR A 71 -12.34 -2.93 -23.46
N PRO A 72 -11.91 -2.50 -22.25
CA PRO A 72 -11.34 -3.40 -21.26
C PRO A 72 -12.42 -4.26 -20.61
N THR A 73 -12.16 -5.56 -20.51
CA THR A 73 -13.06 -6.56 -19.90
C THR A 73 -12.72 -6.84 -18.43
N MET A 74 -11.47 -6.60 -18.03
CA MET A 74 -11.00 -6.80 -16.67
C MET A 74 -10.06 -5.69 -16.22
N VAL A 75 -10.39 -5.09 -15.07
CA VAL A 75 -9.59 -4.06 -14.40
C VAL A 75 -9.12 -4.63 -13.06
N PHE A 76 -7.82 -4.56 -12.79
CA PHE A 76 -7.26 -4.85 -11.48
C PHE A 76 -7.12 -3.55 -10.68
N LEU A 77 -7.61 -3.53 -9.44
CA LEU A 77 -7.56 -2.38 -8.54
C LEU A 77 -6.95 -2.77 -7.19
N THR A 78 -5.92 -2.04 -6.77
CA THR A 78 -5.43 -2.11 -5.39
C THR A 78 -5.97 -0.93 -4.59
N GLY A 79 -6.16 -1.11 -3.28
CA GLY A 79 -6.61 -0.01 -2.41
C GLY A 79 -8.10 0.31 -2.46
N ALA A 80 -8.95 -0.58 -2.97
CA ALA A 80 -10.41 -0.41 -3.03
C ALA A 80 -11.08 -0.16 -1.65
N THR A 81 -10.44 -0.59 -0.56
CA THR A 81 -10.89 -0.35 0.82
C THR A 81 -10.36 0.96 1.42
N GLY A 82 -9.65 1.77 0.63
CA GLY A 82 -9.20 3.11 1.01
C GLY A 82 -10.18 4.20 0.56
N TYR A 83 -9.87 5.44 0.91
CA TYR A 83 -10.68 6.60 0.53
C TYR A 83 -10.66 6.81 -1.00
N VAL A 84 -9.48 7.09 -1.57
CA VAL A 84 -9.32 7.34 -3.01
C VAL A 84 -9.74 6.13 -3.84
N GLY A 85 -9.30 4.92 -3.45
CA GLY A 85 -9.64 3.69 -4.17
C GLY A 85 -11.13 3.36 -4.16
N GLY A 86 -11.85 3.66 -3.07
CA GLY A 86 -13.31 3.48 -3.00
C GLY A 86 -14.07 4.38 -3.99
N PHE A 87 -13.71 5.66 -4.06
CA PHE A 87 -14.29 6.60 -5.03
C PHE A 87 -13.89 6.25 -6.47
N LEU A 88 -12.64 5.84 -6.69
CA LEU A 88 -12.18 5.40 -8.01
C LEU A 88 -12.98 4.18 -8.48
N LEU A 89 -13.13 3.16 -7.63
CA LEU A 89 -13.97 1.99 -7.93
C LEU A 89 -15.39 2.39 -8.29
N ALA A 90 -16.04 3.22 -7.46
CA ALA A 90 -17.40 3.69 -7.73
C ALA A 90 -17.52 4.45 -9.05
N ARG A 91 -16.53 5.29 -9.39
CA ARG A 91 -16.50 6.02 -10.67
C ARG A 91 -16.35 5.07 -11.84
N MET A 92 -15.41 4.12 -11.76
CA MET A 92 -15.17 3.16 -12.84
C MET A 92 -16.37 2.25 -13.07
N LEU A 93 -17.02 1.77 -12.01
CA LEU A 93 -18.27 1.01 -12.11
C LEU A 93 -19.39 1.77 -12.84
N LYS A 94 -19.40 3.11 -12.78
CA LYS A 94 -20.39 3.94 -13.49
C LYS A 94 -20.04 4.22 -14.96
N VAL A 95 -18.76 4.29 -15.30
CA VAL A 95 -18.31 4.73 -16.64
C VAL A 95 -17.83 3.61 -17.55
N TYR A 96 -17.41 2.47 -17.00
CA TYR A 96 -16.96 1.32 -17.79
C TYR A 96 -18.14 0.45 -18.24
N PRO A 97 -18.02 -0.25 -19.39
CA PRO A 97 -19.01 -1.21 -19.90
C PRO A 97 -19.47 -2.22 -18.85
N THR A 98 -20.74 -2.64 -18.89
CA THR A 98 -21.38 -3.48 -17.87
C THR A 98 -20.79 -4.89 -17.75
N ASP A 99 -20.19 -5.39 -18.81
CA ASP A 99 -19.44 -6.65 -18.88
C ASP A 99 -18.04 -6.55 -18.25
N CYS A 100 -17.50 -5.34 -18.08
CA CYS A 100 -16.22 -5.11 -17.41
C CYS A 100 -16.28 -5.48 -15.92
N LYS A 101 -15.32 -6.32 -15.50
CA LYS A 101 -15.13 -6.79 -14.12
C LYS A 101 -14.00 -6.05 -13.43
N PHE A 102 -14.19 -5.75 -12.15
CA PHE A 102 -13.23 -5.11 -11.28
C PHE A 102 -12.70 -6.10 -10.26
N VAL A 103 -11.49 -6.60 -10.50
CA VAL A 103 -10.78 -7.46 -9.55
C VAL A 103 -10.08 -6.56 -8.53
N CYS A 104 -10.49 -6.63 -7.27
CA CYS A 104 -9.99 -5.77 -6.22
C CYS A 104 -9.15 -6.56 -5.23
N LEU A 105 -7.88 -6.19 -5.03
CA LEU A 105 -7.02 -6.77 -4.00
C LEU A 105 -7.41 -6.25 -2.62
N VAL A 106 -7.70 -7.15 -1.68
CA VAL A 106 -8.22 -6.81 -0.36
C VAL A 106 -7.53 -7.60 0.74
N ARG A 107 -6.83 -6.87 1.63
CA ARG A 107 -6.24 -7.43 2.85
C ARG A 107 -7.28 -7.66 3.94
N CYS A 108 -7.77 -8.87 4.13
CA CYS A 108 -8.79 -9.19 5.14
C CYS A 108 -8.41 -10.37 6.03
N LYS A 109 -9.06 -10.47 7.19
CA LYS A 109 -8.90 -11.61 8.10
C LYS A 109 -9.46 -12.88 7.44
N PRO A 110 -8.96 -14.09 7.80
CA PRO A 110 -9.38 -15.34 7.17
C PRO A 110 -10.90 -15.61 7.15
N LEU A 111 -11.61 -15.17 8.19
CA LEU A 111 -13.05 -15.39 8.35
C LEU A 111 -13.93 -14.30 7.73
N MET A 112 -13.34 -13.25 7.16
CA MET A 112 -14.07 -12.13 6.57
C MET A 112 -14.06 -12.26 5.06
N ASP A 113 -15.24 -12.16 4.43
CA ASP A 113 -15.31 -12.09 2.97
C ASP A 113 -14.63 -10.78 2.50
N PRO A 114 -13.65 -10.85 1.59
CA PRO A 114 -13.03 -9.68 0.98
C PRO A 114 -14.03 -8.63 0.47
N ILE A 115 -15.18 -9.05 -0.07
CA ILE A 115 -16.18 -8.12 -0.60
C ILE A 115 -16.83 -7.29 0.50
N ASP A 116 -17.01 -7.87 1.69
CA ASP A 116 -17.68 -7.18 2.79
C ASP A 116 -16.87 -5.97 3.24
N ARG A 117 -15.53 -6.04 3.18
CA ARG A 117 -14.68 -4.86 3.45
C ARG A 117 -14.86 -3.75 2.43
N ILE A 118 -14.97 -4.09 1.15
CA ILE A 118 -15.22 -3.10 0.09
C ILE A 118 -16.59 -2.48 0.31
N ARG A 119 -17.62 -3.31 0.52
CA ARG A 119 -18.99 -2.87 0.77
C ARG A 119 -19.08 -1.97 2.00
N GLN A 120 -18.50 -2.38 3.13
CA GLN A 120 -18.47 -1.59 4.37
C GLN A 120 -17.80 -0.22 4.15
N ASN A 121 -16.66 -0.18 3.46
CA ASN A 121 -15.99 1.07 3.12
C ASN A 121 -16.87 1.96 2.23
N MET A 122 -17.46 1.41 1.17
CA MET A 122 -18.29 2.18 0.25
C MET A 122 -19.63 2.63 0.86
N LEU A 123 -20.19 1.86 1.79
CA LEU A 123 -21.35 2.27 2.60
C LEU A 123 -20.98 3.42 3.53
N PHE A 124 -19.84 3.33 4.22
CA PHE A 124 -19.32 4.41 5.05
C PHE A 124 -19.10 5.70 4.25
N LEU A 125 -18.57 5.57 3.03
CA LEU A 125 -18.37 6.68 2.09
C LEU A 125 -19.66 7.14 1.38
N GLN A 126 -20.81 6.50 1.63
CA GLN A 126 -22.10 6.80 1.00
C GLN A 126 -22.12 6.69 -0.54
N ILE A 127 -21.34 5.76 -1.09
CA ILE A 127 -21.18 5.54 -2.54
C ILE A 127 -21.49 4.12 -3.00
N TRP A 128 -22.00 3.25 -2.11
CA TRP A 128 -22.39 1.89 -2.47
C TRP A 128 -23.71 1.84 -3.25
N ASN A 129 -23.78 0.97 -4.26
CA ASN A 129 -25.00 0.58 -4.96
C ASN A 129 -24.97 -0.95 -5.09
N GLU A 130 -26.08 -1.62 -4.79
CA GLU A 130 -26.17 -3.09 -4.84
C GLU A 130 -25.87 -3.66 -6.24
N ASP A 131 -26.13 -2.91 -7.31
CA ASP A 131 -25.79 -3.31 -8.68
C ASP A 131 -24.28 -3.46 -8.90
N PHE A 132 -23.46 -2.76 -8.11
CA PHE A 132 -22.01 -2.85 -8.20
C PHE A 132 -21.50 -4.24 -7.81
N ARG A 133 -22.20 -4.94 -6.92
CA ARG A 133 -21.78 -6.25 -6.40
C ARG A 133 -21.49 -7.26 -7.51
N LYS A 134 -22.27 -7.23 -8.59
CA LYS A 134 -22.18 -8.17 -9.72
C LYS A 134 -20.92 -7.98 -10.58
N ARG A 135 -20.26 -6.82 -10.46
CA ARG A 135 -19.08 -6.45 -11.24
C ARG A 135 -17.79 -6.42 -10.42
N ILE A 136 -17.88 -6.55 -9.11
CA ILE A 136 -16.70 -6.60 -8.22
C ILE A 136 -16.34 -8.06 -7.91
N VAL A 137 -15.10 -8.42 -8.19
CA VAL A 137 -14.45 -9.65 -7.75
C VAL A 137 -13.44 -9.26 -6.68
N ALA A 138 -13.73 -9.56 -5.42
CA ALA A 138 -12.83 -9.23 -4.32
C ALA A 138 -11.87 -10.39 -4.06
N LEU A 139 -10.58 -10.14 -4.21
CA LEU A 139 -9.52 -11.13 -4.09
C LEU A 139 -8.72 -10.87 -2.81
N ARG A 140 -8.64 -11.88 -1.95
CA ARG A 140 -7.85 -11.78 -0.71
C ARG A 140 -6.37 -11.78 -1.07
N GLY A 141 -5.66 -10.75 -0.63
CA GLY A 141 -4.21 -10.65 -0.79
C GLY A 141 -3.64 -9.41 -0.14
N ASP A 142 -2.32 -9.30 -0.14
CA ASP A 142 -1.56 -8.21 0.49
C ASP A 142 -0.41 -7.77 -0.42
N LEU A 143 -0.27 -6.46 -0.62
CA LEU A 143 0.82 -5.88 -1.42
C LEU A 143 2.20 -6.14 -0.82
N ALA A 144 2.27 -6.42 0.47
CA ALA A 144 3.54 -6.70 1.14
C ALA A 144 4.06 -8.13 0.92
N GLU A 145 3.25 -9.00 0.29
CA GLU A 145 3.56 -10.42 0.08
C GLU A 145 3.89 -10.67 -1.41
N ASN A 146 4.79 -11.62 -1.67
CA ASN A 146 5.11 -12.08 -3.03
C ASN A 146 3.83 -12.58 -3.73
N HIS A 147 3.65 -12.24 -5.00
CA HIS A 147 2.46 -12.56 -5.77
C HIS A 147 1.16 -12.13 -5.09
N PHE A 148 1.22 -11.07 -4.28
CA PHE A 148 0.15 -10.59 -3.40
C PHE A 148 -0.35 -11.61 -2.35
N GLY A 149 0.42 -12.65 -2.06
CA GLY A 149 0.01 -13.77 -1.21
C GLY A 149 -0.89 -14.78 -1.92
N LEU A 150 -0.96 -14.74 -3.25
CA LEU A 150 -1.66 -15.72 -4.08
C LEU A 150 -0.75 -16.91 -4.40
N ASP A 151 -1.37 -18.04 -4.72
CA ASP A 151 -0.63 -19.10 -5.40
C ASP A 151 -0.23 -18.67 -6.82
N ASN A 152 0.81 -19.31 -7.36
CA ASN A 152 1.36 -18.96 -8.67
C ASN A 152 0.32 -19.05 -9.79
N GLN A 153 -0.60 -20.03 -9.73
CA GLN A 153 -1.60 -20.19 -10.77
C GLN A 153 -2.60 -19.03 -10.76
N ALA A 154 -3.07 -18.62 -9.59
CA ALA A 154 -3.98 -17.49 -9.42
C ALA A 154 -3.32 -16.16 -9.82
N TYR A 155 -2.04 -15.98 -9.48
CA TYR A 155 -1.27 -14.81 -9.88
C TYR A 155 -1.07 -14.74 -11.40
N GLU A 156 -0.65 -15.84 -12.03
CA GLU A 156 -0.51 -15.92 -13.49
C GLU A 156 -1.84 -15.68 -14.20
N ASP A 157 -2.93 -16.24 -13.68
CA ASP A 157 -4.27 -16.04 -14.23
C ASP A 157 -4.71 -14.58 -14.14
N LEU A 158 -4.41 -13.91 -13.02
CA LEU A 158 -4.68 -12.49 -12.82
C LEU A 158 -3.89 -11.66 -13.83
N ALA A 159 -2.58 -11.92 -13.95
CA ALA A 159 -1.70 -11.22 -14.89
C ALA A 159 -2.15 -11.42 -16.35
N LYS A 160 -2.54 -12.65 -16.73
CA LYS A 160 -3.01 -12.98 -18.08
C LYS A 160 -4.37 -12.36 -18.41
N LYS A 161 -5.26 -12.13 -17.44
CA LYS A 161 -6.63 -11.66 -17.72
C LYS A 161 -6.80 -10.15 -17.57
N THR A 162 -5.93 -9.50 -16.80
CA THR A 162 -6.00 -8.06 -16.54
C THR A 162 -5.72 -7.23 -17.79
N ASN A 163 -6.58 -6.26 -18.09
CA ASN A 163 -6.37 -5.31 -19.19
C ASN A 163 -5.80 -3.98 -18.70
N ILE A 164 -6.25 -3.53 -17.52
CA ILE A 164 -5.85 -2.25 -16.94
C ILE A 164 -5.60 -2.45 -15.46
N ILE A 165 -4.52 -1.85 -14.94
CA ILE A 165 -4.22 -1.82 -13.52
C ILE A 165 -4.39 -0.39 -13.01
N PHE A 166 -5.15 -0.23 -11.93
CA PHE A 166 -5.15 0.96 -11.09
C PHE A 166 -4.53 0.62 -9.74
N HIS A 167 -3.38 1.21 -9.44
CA HIS A 167 -2.69 0.99 -8.18
C HIS A 167 -2.91 2.16 -7.22
N CYS A 168 -3.79 1.98 -6.23
CA CYS A 168 -4.07 2.98 -5.19
C CYS A 168 -3.82 2.43 -3.76
N GLY A 169 -3.34 1.20 -3.64
CA GLY A 169 -3.00 0.59 -2.37
C GLY A 169 -1.63 1.05 -1.88
N ALA A 170 -1.57 1.54 -0.64
CA ALA A 170 -0.34 1.89 0.05
C ALA A 170 -0.57 1.87 1.56
N ILE A 171 0.51 1.73 2.33
CA ILE A 171 0.53 2.11 3.74
C ILE A 171 0.94 3.57 3.81
N VAL A 172 -0.03 4.45 4.08
CA VAL A 172 0.20 5.89 4.25
C VAL A 172 0.32 6.20 5.73
N ASN A 173 1.55 6.19 6.23
CA ASN A 173 1.83 6.52 7.62
C ASN A 173 3.11 7.37 7.72
N PHE A 174 2.97 8.63 8.10
CA PHE A 174 4.07 9.60 8.20
C PHE A 174 4.98 9.40 9.42
N ILE A 175 4.60 8.49 10.31
CA ILE A 175 5.31 8.20 11.55
C ILE A 175 6.22 6.99 11.37
N LEU A 176 5.76 5.99 10.60
CA LEU A 176 6.49 4.75 10.45
C LEU A 176 7.79 4.95 9.67
N PRO A 177 8.88 4.30 10.10
CA PRO A 177 10.12 4.29 9.34
C PRO A 177 9.91 3.56 8.00
N TYR A 178 10.65 3.99 6.99
CA TYR A 178 10.55 3.50 5.61
C TYR A 178 10.65 1.98 5.48
N ASN A 179 11.47 1.31 6.28
CA ASN A 179 11.61 -0.14 6.25
C ASN A 179 10.28 -0.87 6.53
N LEU A 180 9.38 -0.30 7.34
CA LEU A 180 8.05 -0.84 7.60
C LEU A 180 7.04 -0.51 6.48
N LEU A 181 7.35 0.47 5.64
CA LEU A 181 6.56 0.87 4.47
C LEU A 181 7.05 0.18 3.18
N TYR A 182 8.31 -0.28 3.18
CA TYR A 182 9.04 -0.75 2.01
C TYR A 182 8.31 -1.86 1.27
N ASN A 183 7.92 -2.92 1.98
CA ASN A 183 7.29 -4.07 1.34
C ASN A 183 5.98 -3.69 0.66
N ALA A 184 5.10 -2.93 1.32
CA ALA A 184 3.81 -2.58 0.74
C ALA A 184 3.90 -1.50 -0.36
N ASN A 185 4.79 -0.51 -0.19
CA ASN A 185 4.80 0.67 -1.05
C ASN A 185 5.84 0.58 -2.19
N VAL A 186 6.93 -0.17 -2.01
CA VAL A 186 7.98 -0.36 -3.03
C VAL A 186 7.88 -1.75 -3.63
N CYS A 187 8.03 -2.82 -2.83
CA CYS A 187 7.91 -4.18 -3.36
C CYS A 187 6.52 -4.42 -3.94
N GLY A 188 5.46 -3.97 -3.27
CA GLY A 188 4.09 -4.09 -3.79
C GLY A 188 3.85 -3.34 -5.10
N THR A 189 4.59 -2.26 -5.37
CA THR A 189 4.58 -1.59 -6.69
C THR A 189 5.35 -2.43 -7.72
N ARG A 190 6.45 -3.08 -7.33
CA ARG A 190 7.21 -3.99 -8.21
C ARG A 190 6.39 -5.24 -8.57
N GLU A 191 5.67 -5.83 -7.62
CA GLU A 191 4.76 -6.97 -7.87
C GLU A 191 3.60 -6.60 -8.82
N VAL A 192 3.26 -5.32 -8.93
CA VAL A 192 2.21 -4.84 -9.84
C VAL A 192 2.69 -4.71 -11.29
N ILE A 193 4.00 -4.55 -11.51
CA ILE A 193 4.60 -4.31 -12.82
C ILE A 193 5.00 -5.64 -13.46
#